data_AF-A0A520C378-F1
#
_entry.id   AF-A0A520C378-F1
#
_cell.length_a   1.000
_cell.length_b   1.000
_cell.length_c   1.000
_cell.angle_alpha   90.00
_cell.angle_beta   90.00
_cell.angle_gamma   90.00
#
_symmetry.space_group_name_H-M   'P 1'
#
loop_
_entity.id
_entity.type
_entity.pdbx_description
1 polymer ?
#
loop_
_entity_poly.entity_id
_entity_poly.type
_entity_poly.pdbx_seq_one_letter_code
_entity_poly.pdbx_strand_id
1 'polypeptide(L)'
;MNADFSSLYNHHEREVFGAVMDAAKDFPDIAASNDLLCDVACVALNRLPPRYIRHEVDFSFYLTEHERLEIDNAIVEAVGYAFNFVQARTALRARK
;
A
#
# COMPACT_ATOMS: atom_id res chain seq x y z
N MET A 1 26.41 10.97 -19.02
CA MET A 1 25.88 9.69 -18.53
C MET A 1 24.62 10.03 -17.76
N ASN A 2 23.44 9.67 -18.26
CA ASN A 2 22.18 9.97 -17.55
C ASN A 2 22.00 8.96 -16.43
N ALA A 3 21.60 9.44 -15.25
CA ALA A 3 21.19 8.55 -14.16
C ALA A 3 19.86 7.87 -14.52
N ASP A 4 19.79 6.56 -14.31
CA ASP A 4 18.55 5.79 -14.38
C ASP A 4 17.92 5.76 -12.97
N PHE A 5 16.69 6.28 -12.86
CA PHE A 5 15.94 6.35 -11.61
C PHE A 5 14.85 5.29 -11.50
N SER A 6 14.69 4.42 -12.51
CA SER A 6 13.68 3.34 -12.52
C SER A 6 13.86 2.33 -11.38
N SER A 7 15.05 2.27 -10.80
CA SER A 7 15.36 1.43 -9.64
C SER A 7 14.96 2.04 -8.28
N LEU A 8 14.50 3.29 -8.24
CA LEU A 8 14.04 3.92 -7.00
C LEU A 8 12.55 3.65 -6.80
N TYR A 9 12.18 3.07 -5.67
CA TYR A 9 10.79 2.76 -5.33
C TYR A 9 10.56 2.93 -3.84
N ASN A 10 9.29 3.13 -3.43
CA ASN A 10 8.95 3.13 -2.02
C ASN A 10 8.96 1.69 -1.50
N HIS A 11 9.73 1.44 -0.44
CA HIS A 11 9.92 0.13 0.18
C HIS A 11 8.59 -0.58 0.42
N HIS A 12 7.58 0.17 0.90
CA HIS A 12 6.27 -0.38 1.28
C HIS A 12 5.40 -0.82 0.09
N GLU A 13 5.77 -0.50 -1.16
CA GLU A 13 4.93 -0.82 -2.33
C GLU A 13 4.62 -2.31 -2.42
N ARG A 14 5.63 -3.18 -2.26
CA ARG A 14 5.44 -4.62 -2.43
C ARG A 14 4.54 -5.20 -1.35
N GLU A 15 4.79 -4.88 -0.08
CA GLU A 15 3.98 -5.40 1.02
C GLU A 15 2.55 -4.82 1.00
N VAL A 16 2.40 -3.53 0.68
CA VAL A 16 1.07 -2.91 0.54
C VAL A 16 0.28 -3.56 -0.59
N PHE A 17 0.88 -3.80 -1.76
CA PHE A 17 0.18 -4.46 -2.86
C PHE A 17 -0.26 -5.88 -2.48
N GLY A 18 0.61 -6.64 -1.80
CA GLY A 18 0.25 -7.95 -1.27
C GLY A 18 -0.93 -7.88 -0.30
N ALA A 19 -0.85 -7.01 0.70
CA ALA A 19 -1.90 -6.81 1.70
C ALA A 19 -3.22 -6.34 1.07
N VAL A 20 -3.18 -5.48 0.05
CA VAL A 20 -4.37 -5.05 -0.70
C VAL A 20 -5.00 -6.22 -1.43
N MET A 21 -4.22 -7.05 -2.12
CA MET A 21 -4.73 -8.22 -2.83
C MET A 21 -5.32 -9.28 -1.87
N ASP A 22 -4.74 -9.41 -0.68
CA ASP A 22 -5.27 -10.31 0.34
C ASP A 22 -6.57 -9.80 0.94
N ALA A 23 -6.62 -8.52 1.32
CA ALA A 23 -7.81 -7.90 1.90
C ALA A 23 -8.95 -7.74 0.87
N ALA A 24 -8.66 -7.62 -0.43
CA ALA A 24 -9.66 -7.46 -1.48
C ALA A 24 -10.72 -8.59 -1.50
N LYS A 25 -10.38 -9.78 -0.99
CA LYS A 25 -11.30 -10.92 -0.87
C LYS A 25 -12.54 -10.59 -0.02
N ASP A 26 -12.41 -9.67 0.93
CA ASP A 26 -13.48 -9.24 1.83
C ASP A 26 -14.28 -8.04 1.28
N PHE A 27 -13.85 -7.45 0.15
CA PHE A 27 -14.44 -6.25 -0.46
C PHE A 27 -14.76 -6.49 -1.95
N PRO A 28 -15.74 -7.35 -2.30
CA PRO A 28 -16.00 -7.77 -3.67
C PRO A 28 -16.32 -6.62 -4.64
N ASP A 29 -17.05 -5.60 -4.18
CA ASP A 29 -17.40 -4.43 -5.01
C ASP A 29 -16.17 -3.61 -5.42
N ILE A 30 -15.16 -3.53 -4.54
CA ILE A 30 -13.89 -2.85 -4.83
C ILE A 30 -13.00 -3.76 -5.67
N ALA A 31 -12.92 -5.05 -5.31
CA ALA A 31 -12.10 -6.04 -6.00
C ALA A 31 -12.49 -6.22 -7.48
N ALA A 32 -13.74 -5.96 -7.83
CA ALA A 32 -14.23 -5.99 -9.21
C ALA A 32 -13.64 -4.88 -10.11
N SER A 33 -12.99 -3.86 -9.54
CA SER A 33 -12.43 -2.72 -10.28
C SER A 33 -10.96 -2.53 -9.98
N ASN A 34 -10.12 -2.71 -11.01
CA ASN A 34 -8.68 -2.45 -10.90
C ASN A 34 -8.39 -0.99 -10.51
N ASP A 35 -9.16 -0.04 -11.02
CA ASP A 35 -9.00 1.38 -10.68
C ASP A 35 -9.27 1.63 -9.19
N LEU A 36 -10.28 0.97 -8.60
CA LEU A 36 -10.55 1.09 -7.17
C LEU A 36 -9.47 0.43 -6.31
N LEU A 37 -8.89 -0.70 -6.75
CA LEU A 37 -7.75 -1.31 -6.06
C LEU A 37 -6.51 -0.41 -6.12
N CYS A 38 -6.24 0.22 -7.27
CA CYS A 38 -5.18 1.22 -7.40
C CYS A 38 -5.42 2.43 -6.48
N ASP A 39 -6.67 2.90 -6.37
CA ASP A 39 -7.04 3.96 -5.43
C ASP A 39 -6.79 3.54 -3.97
N VAL A 40 -7.14 2.31 -3.59
CA VAL A 40 -6.86 1.76 -2.25
C VAL A 40 -5.36 1.74 -1.99
N ALA A 41 -4.56 1.20 -2.91
CA ALA A 41 -3.11 1.16 -2.77
C ALA A 41 -2.50 2.56 -2.63
N CYS A 42 -2.97 3.54 -3.43
CA CYS A 42 -2.56 4.94 -3.32
C CYS A 42 -2.86 5.52 -1.93
N VAL A 43 -4.06 5.28 -1.39
CA VAL A 43 -4.46 5.79 -0.06
C VAL A 43 -3.63 5.13 1.05
N ALA A 44 -3.41 3.82 0.96
CA ALA A 44 -2.61 3.07 1.93
C ALA A 44 -1.15 3.55 1.95
N LEU A 45 -0.50 3.67 0.78
CA LEU A 45 0.88 4.14 0.67
C LEU A 45 1.07 5.56 1.23
N ASN A 46 0.10 6.44 1.01
CA ASN A 46 0.16 7.82 1.52
C ASN A 46 -0.09 7.92 3.03
N ARG A 47 -0.51 6.85 3.71
CA ARG A 47 -0.61 6.79 5.18
C ARG A 47 0.66 6.30 5.85
N LEU A 48 1.57 5.69 5.11
CA LEU A 48 2.83 5.20 5.64
C LEU A 48 3.90 6.28 5.52
N PRO A 49 4.89 6.34 6.44
CA PRO A 49 6.03 7.22 6.26
C PRO A 49 6.75 6.87 4.95
N PRO A 50 7.00 7.83 4.05
CA PRO A 50 7.62 7.53 2.77
C PRO A 50 9.05 7.04 2.97
N ARG A 51 9.40 5.91 2.34
CA ARG A 51 10.73 5.32 2.45
C ARG A 51 11.21 4.79 1.11
N TYR A 52 11.96 5.61 0.39
CA TYR A 52 12.49 5.24 -0.92
C TYR A 52 13.84 4.55 -0.80
N ILE A 53 13.97 3.42 -1.51
CA ILE A 53 15.19 2.63 -1.55
C ILE A 53 15.57 2.33 -3.00
N ARG A 54 16.86 2.01 -3.21
CA ARG A 54 17.36 1.54 -4.51
C ARG A 54 17.48 0.01 -4.56
N HIS A 55 17.92 -0.59 -3.45
CA HIS A 55 18.11 -2.03 -3.34
C HIS A 55 17.52 -2.52 -2.02
N GLU A 56 16.65 -3.53 -2.10
CA GLU A 56 15.95 -4.13 -0.94
C GLU A 56 16.94 -4.73 0.07
N VAL A 57 18.00 -5.34 -0.46
CA VAL A 57 19.06 -5.99 0.34
C VAL A 57 19.69 -5.02 1.34
N ASP A 58 19.92 -3.77 0.96
CA ASP A 58 20.54 -2.79 1.85
C ASP A 58 19.65 -2.51 3.05
N PHE A 59 18.33 -2.55 2.90
CA PHE A 59 17.38 -2.15 3.93
C PHE A 59 17.05 -3.30 4.92
N SER A 60 16.86 -4.52 4.42
CA SER A 60 16.49 -5.67 5.27
C SER A 60 17.58 -6.06 6.29
N PHE A 61 18.85 -5.72 6.04
CA PHE A 61 19.94 -5.96 7.00
C PHE A 61 19.92 -5.03 8.22
N TYR A 62 19.32 -3.83 8.09
CA TYR A 62 19.29 -2.84 9.19
C TYR A 62 18.02 -2.90 10.03
N LEU A 63 16.98 -3.61 9.58
CA LEU A 63 15.74 -3.74 10.32
C LEU A 63 15.82 -4.80 11.41
N THR A 64 15.57 -4.38 12.65
CA THR A 64 15.30 -5.30 13.75
C THR A 64 13.99 -6.07 13.50
N GLU A 65 13.81 -7.19 14.19
CA GLU A 65 12.55 -7.94 14.14
C GLU A 65 11.37 -7.10 14.65
N HIS A 66 11.62 -6.28 15.68
CA HIS A 66 10.61 -5.39 16.23
C HIS A 66 10.12 -4.34 15.22
N GLU A 67 11.05 -3.67 14.53
CA GLU A 67 10.70 -2.68 13.50
C GLU A 67 9.94 -3.31 12.32
N ARG A 68 10.27 -4.56 11.96
CA ARG A 68 9.52 -5.30 10.94
C ARG A 68 8.06 -5.51 11.36
N LEU A 69 7.84 -5.98 12.58
CA LEU A 69 6.50 -6.18 13.11
C LEU A 69 5.71 -4.87 13.20
N GLU A 70 6.36 -3.76 13.57
CA GLU A 70 5.73 -2.44 13.57
C GLU A 70 5.32 -2.00 12.15
N ILE A 71 6.20 -2.19 11.16
CA ILE A 71 5.89 -1.90 9.75
C ILE A 71 4.72 -2.75 9.26
N ASP A 72 4.74 -4.06 9.52
CA ASP A 72 3.68 -4.98 9.11
C ASP A 72 2.32 -4.57 9.70
N ASN A 73 2.29 -4.24 11.00
CA ASN A 73 1.08 -3.75 11.66
C ASN A 73 0.59 -2.43 11.05
N ALA A 74 1.50 -1.49 10.77
CA ALA A 74 1.16 -0.21 10.15
C ALA A 74 0.59 -0.39 8.73
N ILE A 75 1.13 -1.35 7.95
CA ILE A 75 0.61 -1.69 6.63
C ILE A 75 -0.82 -2.23 6.74
N VAL A 76 -1.07 -3.18 7.64
CA VAL A 76 -2.41 -3.75 7.85
C VAL A 76 -3.41 -2.66 8.23
N GLU A 77 -3.05 -1.76 9.14
CA GLU A 77 -3.91 -0.62 9.53
C GLU A 77 -4.17 0.32 8.34
N ALA A 78 -3.13 0.69 7.59
CA ALA A 78 -3.23 1.59 6.46
C ALA A 78 -4.12 1.02 5.34
N VAL A 79 -3.98 -0.26 5.03
CA VAL A 79 -4.80 -0.96 4.03
C VAL A 79 -6.25 -1.05 4.49
N GLY A 80 -6.51 -1.44 5.74
CA GLY A 80 -7.86 -1.48 6.29
C GLY A 80 -8.56 -0.12 6.26
N TYR A 81 -7.83 0.95 6.60
CA TYR A 81 -8.34 2.32 6.46
C TYR A 81 -8.65 2.66 4.99
N ALA A 82 -7.75 2.33 4.07
CA ALA A 82 -7.88 2.66 2.66
C ALA A 82 -9.12 2.01 2.01
N PHE A 83 -9.40 0.74 2.31
CA PHE A 83 -10.61 0.06 1.83
C PHE A 83 -11.88 0.76 2.31
N ASN A 84 -11.97 1.06 3.61
CA ASN A 84 -13.12 1.76 4.18
C ASN A 84 -13.31 3.16 3.56
N PHE A 85 -12.21 3.89 3.35
CA PHE A 85 -12.24 5.20 2.72
C PHE A 85 -12.73 5.15 1.27
N VAL A 86 -12.19 4.23 0.46
CA VAL A 86 -12.58 4.08 -0.95
C VAL A 86 -14.03 3.62 -1.05
N GLN A 87 -14.48 2.68 -0.22
CA GLN A 87 -15.87 2.22 -0.18
C GLN A 87 -16.82 3.39 0.10
N ALA A 88 -16.55 4.17 1.15
CA ALA A 88 -17.36 5.33 1.50
C ALA A 88 -17.40 6.37 0.37
N ARG A 89 -16.24 6.66 -0.24
CA ARG A 89 -16.12 7.61 -1.36
C ARG A 89 -16.91 7.14 -2.59
N THR A 90 -16.88 5.85 -2.92
CA THR A 90 -17.63 5.27 -4.04
C THR A 90 -19.13 5.33 -3.78
N ALA A 91 -19.58 5.00 -2.57
CA ALA A 91 -21.00 5.09 -2.18
C ALA A 91 -21.53 6.54 -2.26
N LEU A 92 -20.72 7.54 -1.89
CA LEU A 92 -21.09 8.95 -2.01
C LEU A 92 -21.20 9.40 -3.47
N ARG A 93 -20.33 8.90 -4.36
CA ARG A 93 -20.38 9.21 -5.80
C ARG A 93 -21.62 8.61 -6.47
N ALA A 94 -22.04 7.41 -6.08
CA ALA A 94 -23.23 6.75 -6.63
C ALA A 94 -24.55 7.43 -6.24
N ARG A 95 -24.56 8.31 -5.24
CA ARG A 95 -25.73 9.07 -4.77
C ARG A 95 -25.89 10.43 -5.43
N LYS A 96 -24.90 10.88 -6.21
CA LYS A 96 -24.91 12.14 -6.98
C LYS A 96 -25.35 11.86 -8.41
#